data_AF-A0A183JRS3-F1
#
_entry.id   AF-A0A183JRS3-F1
#
_cell.length_a   1.000
_cell.length_b   1.000
_cell.length_c   1.000
_cell.angle_alpha   90.00
_cell.angle_beta   90.00
_cell.angle_gamma   90.00
#
_symmetry.space_group_name_H-M   'P 1'
#
loop_
_entity.id
_entity.type
_entity.pdbx_description
1 polymer ?
#
loop_
_entity_poly.entity_id
_entity_poly.type
_entity_poly.pdbx_seq_one_letter_code
_entity_poly.pdbx_strand_id
1 'polypeptide(L)'
;MQDTVKIVFQPFCIINSINCNFVLFLPRSELHRGVNSDDAAALGAVYQAAFHTPGFRVTRFIVKDYNLYPIAVDFMRAPPLPGDKSDKDSHIDDQQDGSYVRQVLFPRGAIFPQKRAIKFNRHITDLDFYVNYVDLDGDAAR
;
A
#
# COMPACT_ATOMS: atom_id res chain seq x y z
N MET A 1 11.20 8.86 15.23
CA MET A 1 9.89 9.06 15.88
C MET A 1 9.09 9.94 14.93
N GLN A 2 8.30 9.34 14.04
CA GLN A 2 7.44 10.09 13.11
C GLN A 2 6.07 10.13 13.75
N ASP A 3 5.70 11.30 14.29
CA ASP A 3 4.41 11.52 14.90
C ASP A 3 3.34 11.43 13.80
N THR A 4 2.69 10.28 13.74
CA THR A 4 1.60 10.03 12.80
C THR A 4 0.36 10.67 13.38
N VAL A 5 0.10 11.93 12.99
CA VAL A 5 -1.14 12.62 13.39
C VAL A 5 -2.28 12.05 12.55
N LYS A 6 -3.06 11.14 13.13
CA LYS A 6 -4.31 10.67 12.53
C LYS A 6 -5.39 11.72 12.82
N ILE A 7 -5.79 12.47 11.80
CA ILE A 7 -6.89 13.43 11.92
C ILE A 7 -8.10 12.83 11.21
N VAL A 8 -9.19 12.65 11.96
CA VAL A 8 -10.46 12.16 11.43
C VAL A 8 -11.34 13.38 11.18
N PHE A 9 -11.62 13.67 9.91
CA PHE A 9 -12.52 14.73 9.50
C PHE A 9 -13.80 14.09 8.95
N GLN A 10 -14.85 14.02 9.78
CA GLN A 10 -16.18 13.63 9.35
C GLN A 10 -17.25 14.44 10.07
N PRO A 11 -18.42 14.70 9.45
CA PRO A 11 -19.51 15.47 10.07
C PRO A 11 -20.02 14.83 11.37
N PHE A 12 -19.81 13.52 11.54
CA PHE A 12 -20.14 12.79 12.76
C PHE A 12 -19.26 13.16 13.97
N CYS A 13 -18.07 13.73 13.75
CA CYS A 13 -17.19 14.22 14.82
C CYS A 13 -17.73 15.46 15.54
N ILE A 14 -18.91 15.98 15.16
CA ILE A 14 -19.59 17.07 15.88
C ILE A 14 -20.48 16.50 17.01
N ILE A 15 -20.83 15.21 16.94
CA ILE A 15 -21.69 14.55 17.91
C ILE A 15 -20.90 14.27 19.20
N ASN A 16 -21.33 14.86 20.31
CA ASN A 16 -20.67 14.74 21.62
C ASN A 16 -20.46 13.29 22.08
N SER A 17 -21.39 12.38 21.78
CA SER A 17 -21.26 10.96 22.11
C SER A 17 -20.10 10.29 21.37
N ILE A 18 -19.88 10.65 20.09
CA ILE A 18 -18.80 10.11 19.26
C ILE A 18 -17.46 10.69 19.71
N ASN A 19 -17.40 11.99 20.01
CA ASN A 19 -16.21 12.63 20.56
C ASN A 19 -15.80 12.05 21.92
N CYS A 20 -16.76 11.80 22.79
CA CYS A 20 -16.52 11.19 24.09
C CYS A 20 -15.92 9.78 23.93
N ASN A 21 -16.44 8.96 23.02
CA ASN A 21 -15.92 7.62 22.75
C ASN A 21 -14.48 7.66 22.19
N PHE A 22 -14.19 8.60 21.30
CA PHE A 22 -12.84 8.79 20.76
C PHE A 22 -11.81 9.22 21.82
N VAL A 23 -12.19 10.12 22.72
CA VAL A 23 -11.34 10.56 23.84
C VAL A 23 -11.11 9.43 24.85
N LEU A 24 -12.10 8.55 25.07
CA LEU A 24 -11.94 7.37 25.92
C LEU A 24 -10.97 6.34 25.34
N PHE A 25 -10.92 6.20 24.01
CA PHE A 25 -10.03 5.25 23.34
C PHE A 25 -8.59 5.78 23.14
N LEU A 26 -8.41 7.09 23.05
CA LEU A 26 -7.09 7.72 22.88
C LEU A 26 -6.57 8.26 24.23
N PRO A 27 -5.54 7.64 24.84
CA PRO A 27 -5.18 7.86 26.24
C PRO A 27 -4.61 9.25 26.56
N ARG A 28 -4.55 10.21 25.62
CA ARG A 28 -3.90 11.50 25.89
C ARG A 28 -4.09 12.66 24.89
N SER A 29 -5.31 12.97 24.46
CA SER A 29 -5.48 14.21 23.69
C SER A 29 -6.93 14.68 23.64
N GLU A 30 -7.16 15.89 24.12
CA GLU A 30 -8.32 16.67 23.67
C GLU A 30 -8.30 16.75 22.14
N LEU A 31 -9.48 16.66 21.52
CA LEU A 31 -9.60 16.78 20.08
C LEU A 31 -9.18 18.20 19.65
N HIS A 32 -8.23 18.28 18.71
CA HIS A 32 -7.77 19.56 18.19
C HIS A 32 -8.88 20.25 17.40
N ARG A 33 -9.15 21.53 17.70
CA ARG A 33 -10.28 22.32 17.12
C ARG A 33 -9.85 23.40 16.11
N GLY A 34 -8.61 23.37 15.64
CA GLY A 34 -8.06 24.41 14.75
C GLY A 34 -8.34 24.24 13.26
N VAL A 35 -9.06 23.19 12.84
CA VAL A 35 -9.29 22.88 11.42
C VAL A 35 -10.77 22.63 11.17
N ASN A 36 -11.29 23.22 10.09
CA ASN A 36 -12.69 23.03 9.70
C ASN A 36 -12.93 21.62 9.15
N SER A 37 -13.98 20.94 9.60
CA SER A 37 -14.20 19.51 9.31
C SER A 37 -14.91 19.23 7.99
N ASP A 38 -15.61 20.21 7.42
CA ASP A 38 -16.29 20.11 6.11
C ASP A 38 -15.32 20.43 4.95
N ASP A 39 -14.53 21.49 5.09
CA ASP A 39 -13.74 22.06 4.02
C ASP A 39 -12.31 21.53 3.96
N ALA A 40 -11.76 21.01 5.07
CA ALA A 40 -10.35 20.61 5.12
C ALA A 40 -9.98 19.57 4.06
N ALA A 41 -10.86 18.60 3.82
CA ALA A 41 -10.65 17.59 2.79
C ALA A 41 -10.66 18.21 1.38
N ALA A 42 -11.59 19.12 1.12
CA ALA A 42 -11.69 19.82 -0.17
C ALA A 42 -10.50 20.74 -0.42
N LEU A 43 -10.11 21.55 0.56
CA LEU A 43 -8.96 22.46 0.47
C LEU A 43 -7.64 21.70 0.29
N GLY A 44 -7.47 20.57 0.99
CA GLY A 44 -6.32 19.69 0.80
C GLY A 44 -6.24 19.11 -0.62
N ALA A 45 -7.37 18.66 -1.17
CA ALA A 45 -7.45 18.14 -2.53
C ALA A 45 -7.14 19.22 -3.58
N VAL A 46 -7.70 20.43 -3.42
CA VAL A 46 -7.43 21.58 -4.31
C VAL A 46 -5.95 21.95 -4.28
N TYR A 47 -5.32 21.95 -3.09
CA TYR A 47 -3.90 22.23 -2.96
C TYR A 47 -3.04 21.20 -3.70
N GLN A 48 -3.37 19.91 -3.55
CA GLN A 48 -2.68 18.83 -4.24
C GLN A 48 -2.84 18.95 -5.76
N ALA A 49 -4.03 19.32 -6.25
CA ALA A 49 -4.27 19.56 -7.67
C ALA A 49 -3.45 20.75 -8.21
N ALA A 50 -3.39 21.85 -7.46
CA ALA A 50 -2.59 23.02 -7.83
C ALA A 50 -1.08 22.70 -7.87
N PHE A 51 -0.59 21.79 -7.02
CA PHE A 51 0.81 21.35 -7.05
C PHE A 51 1.17 20.57 -8.32
N HIS A 52 0.25 19.77 -8.87
CA HIS A 52 0.48 18.98 -10.10
C HIS A 52 0.16 19.75 -11.39
N THR A 53 -0.56 20.87 -11.29
CA THR A 53 -0.99 21.65 -12.46
C THR A 53 0.10 22.62 -12.92
N PRO A 54 0.51 22.60 -14.20
CA PRO A 54 1.48 23.57 -14.71
C PRO A 54 0.89 25.00 -14.67
N GLY A 55 1.71 25.98 -14.32
CA GLY A 55 1.30 27.40 -14.27
C GLY A 55 0.91 27.92 -12.87
N PHE A 56 0.75 27.03 -11.89
CA PHE A 56 0.56 27.42 -10.48
C PHE A 56 1.83 27.22 -9.67
N ARG A 57 2.12 28.15 -8.74
CA ARG A 57 3.25 28.04 -7.81
C ARG A 57 2.70 27.97 -6.39
N VAL A 58 2.80 26.79 -5.78
CA VAL A 58 2.42 26.54 -4.39
C VAL A 58 3.64 26.11 -3.57
N THR A 59 3.57 26.24 -2.25
CA THR A 59 4.63 25.79 -1.35
C THR A 59 4.78 24.27 -1.43
N ARG A 60 6.00 23.77 -1.54
CA ARG A 60 6.21 22.33 -1.66
C ARG A 60 5.84 21.62 -0.37
N PHE A 61 4.85 20.73 -0.43
CA PHE A 61 4.43 19.85 0.65
C PHE A 61 4.51 18.40 0.18
N ILE A 62 5.21 17.54 0.93
CA ILE A 62 5.40 16.14 0.55
C ILE A 62 4.50 15.27 1.44
N VAL A 63 3.46 14.70 0.82
CA VAL A 63 2.58 13.74 1.47
C VAL A 63 3.11 12.33 1.25
N LYS A 64 3.14 11.54 2.32
CA LYS A 64 3.46 10.12 2.31
C LYS A 64 2.31 9.40 2.99
N ASP A 65 1.63 8.55 2.25
CA ASP A 65 0.52 7.74 2.74
C ASP A 65 0.98 6.31 3.02
N TYR A 66 0.10 5.45 3.53
CA TYR A 66 0.37 4.05 3.78
C TYR A 66 -0.44 3.14 2.85
N ASN A 67 0.14 2.00 2.49
CA ASN A 67 -0.50 1.01 1.65
C ASN A 67 -1.37 0.07 2.50
N LEU A 68 -2.67 0.04 2.23
CA LEU A 68 -3.64 -0.78 2.96
C LEU A 68 -3.47 -2.28 2.67
N TYR A 69 -3.19 -2.65 1.41
CA TYR A 69 -3.16 -4.04 0.97
C TYR A 69 -1.79 -4.41 0.43
N PRO A 70 -1.23 -5.58 0.81
CA PRO A 70 0.03 -6.03 0.26
C PRO A 70 -0.11 -6.33 -1.23
N ILE A 71 0.83 -5.83 -2.03
CA ILE A 71 0.87 -6.00 -3.48
C ILE A 71 2.01 -6.94 -3.83
N ALA A 72 1.70 -8.00 -4.57
CA ALA A 72 2.67 -8.94 -5.12
C ALA A 72 2.62 -8.98 -6.65
N VAL A 73 3.71 -9.49 -7.19
CA VAL A 73 3.84 -9.80 -8.61
C VAL A 73 4.03 -11.31 -8.77
N ASP A 74 3.22 -11.88 -9.64
CA ASP A 74 3.25 -13.28 -10.02
C ASP A 74 3.82 -13.39 -11.44
N PHE A 75 4.89 -14.17 -11.61
CA PHE A 75 5.52 -14.40 -12.91
C PHE A 75 5.99 -15.84 -13.04
N MET A 76 6.07 -16.37 -14.27
CA MET A 76 6.55 -17.74 -14.50
C MET A 76 8.07 -17.81 -14.29
N ARG A 77 8.58 -18.88 -13.66
CA ARG A 77 10.02 -19.14 -13.65
C ARG A 77 10.47 -19.61 -15.03
N ALA A 78 11.55 -19.02 -15.55
CA ALA A 78 12.15 -19.46 -16.81
C ALA A 78 12.49 -20.96 -16.77
N PRO A 79 12.26 -21.71 -17.86
CA PRO A 79 12.52 -23.15 -17.89
C PRO A 79 14.01 -23.45 -17.64
N PRO A 80 14.35 -24.58 -16.98
CA PRO A 80 15.74 -24.98 -16.78
C PRO A 80 16.43 -25.20 -18.14
N LEU A 81 17.61 -24.63 -18.32
CA LEU A 81 18.47 -24.94 -19.46
C LEU A 81 18.96 -26.40 -19.34
N PRO A 82 19.12 -27.14 -20.46
CA PRO A 82 19.64 -28.50 -20.43
C PRO A 82 21.11 -28.48 -19.96
N GLY A 83 21.35 -28.80 -18.69
CA GLY A 83 22.69 -28.89 -18.11
C GLY A 83 22.82 -28.40 -16.65
N ASP A 84 21.82 -27.69 -16.12
CA ASP A 84 21.84 -27.19 -14.73
C ASP A 84 21.17 -28.24 -13.81
N LYS A 85 21.95 -29.01 -13.06
CA LYS A 85 21.43 -29.93 -12.04
C LYS A 85 20.91 -29.09 -10.86
N SER A 86 19.65 -28.69 -10.89
CA SER A 86 19.03 -28.06 -9.71
C SER A 86 18.68 -29.13 -8.67
N ASP A 87 19.13 -28.90 -7.45
CA ASP A 87 18.97 -29.76 -6.28
C ASP A 87 17.52 -30.23 -6.07
N LYS A 88 17.36 -31.56 -6.03
CA LYS A 88 16.11 -32.26 -5.79
C LYS A 88 15.79 -32.32 -4.28
N ASP A 89 15.62 -31.18 -3.62
CA ASP A 89 15.17 -31.13 -2.22
C ASP A 89 13.98 -30.17 -2.05
N SER A 90 12.88 -30.44 -2.76
CA SER A 90 11.56 -30.02 -2.28
C SER A 90 10.51 -31.03 -2.74
N HIS A 91 10.21 -31.96 -1.84
CA HIS A 91 9.11 -32.89 -1.90
C HIS A 91 7.78 -32.12 -1.81
N ILE A 92 7.16 -31.79 -2.94
CA ILE A 92 5.72 -31.53 -3.02
C ILE A 92 5.21 -32.13 -4.34
N ASP A 93 4.13 -32.88 -4.21
CA ASP A 93 3.55 -33.78 -5.17
C ASP A 93 2.96 -33.07 -6.40
N ASP A 94 3.12 -33.71 -7.57
CA ASP A 94 2.31 -33.60 -8.79
C ASP A 94 1.62 -32.25 -9.10
N GLN A 95 2.34 -31.31 -9.73
CA GLN A 95 1.75 -30.51 -10.80
C GLN A 95 2.81 -30.01 -11.79
N GLN A 96 2.71 -30.52 -13.02
CA GLN A 96 3.55 -30.20 -14.16
C GLN A 96 3.05 -28.91 -14.82
N ASP A 97 3.21 -27.78 -14.13
CA ASP A 97 2.97 -26.42 -14.67
C ASP A 97 4.16 -25.54 -14.26
N GLY A 98 4.70 -24.74 -15.19
CA GLY A 98 5.89 -23.92 -14.96
C GLY A 98 5.81 -23.14 -13.64
N SER A 99 6.72 -23.44 -12.71
CA SER A 99 6.71 -22.89 -11.34
C SER A 99 6.51 -21.37 -11.34
N TYR A 100 5.30 -20.92 -10.99
CA TYR A 100 5.01 -19.49 -10.82
C TYR A 100 5.68 -18.99 -9.54
N VAL A 101 6.44 -17.91 -9.65
CA VAL A 101 7.07 -17.22 -8.54
C VAL A 101 6.19 -16.04 -8.14
N ARG A 102 5.73 -16.05 -6.89
CA ARG A 102 5.04 -14.93 -6.26
C ARG A 102 6.02 -14.13 -5.42
N GLN A 103 6.19 -12.85 -5.73
CA GLN A 103 7.06 -11.94 -4.99
C GLN A 103 6.28 -10.72 -4.49
N VAL A 104 6.20 -10.53 -3.17
CA VAL A 104 5.61 -9.34 -2.54
C VAL A 104 6.54 -8.13 -2.75
N LEU A 105 6.04 -7.08 -3.42
CA LEU A 105 6.81 -5.85 -3.66
C LEU A 105 6.54 -4.77 -2.61
N PHE A 106 5.28 -4.63 -2.23
CA PHE A 106 4.83 -3.64 -1.28
C PHE A 106 4.07 -4.35 -0.15
N PRO A 107 4.67 -4.54 1.03
CA PRO A 107 3.96 -5.14 2.16
C PRO A 107 2.86 -4.22 2.67
N ARG A 108 1.95 -4.77 3.48
CA ARG A 108 0.93 -3.99 4.20
C ARG A 108 1.60 -2.94 5.10
N GLY A 109 1.09 -1.71 5.06
CA GLY A 109 1.65 -0.57 5.80
C GLY A 109 2.92 0.02 5.17
N ALA A 110 3.32 -0.41 3.96
CA ALA A 110 4.40 0.26 3.23
C ALA A 110 4.03 1.71 2.90
N ILE A 111 5.01 2.61 2.85
CA ILE A 111 4.78 4.01 2.54
C ILE A 111 4.59 4.20 1.03
N PHE A 112 3.58 4.97 0.63
CA PHE A 112 3.30 5.35 -0.75
C PHE A 112 3.43 6.87 -0.91
N PRO A 113 4.06 7.39 -1.99
CA PRO A 113 4.59 6.68 -3.16
C PRO A 113 5.99 6.09 -2.96
N GLN A 114 6.20 4.84 -3.39
CA GLN A 114 7.50 4.15 -3.38
C GLN A 114 7.73 3.40 -4.71
N LYS A 115 8.96 3.42 -5.21
CA LYS A 115 9.38 2.67 -6.40
C LYS A 115 10.21 1.44 -6.00
N ARG A 116 9.89 0.28 -6.57
CA ARG A 116 10.67 -0.96 -6.45
C ARG A 116 11.04 -1.44 -7.84
N ALA A 117 12.27 -1.92 -8.00
CA ALA A 117 12.76 -2.51 -9.24
C ALA A 117 13.06 -3.99 -9.00
N ILE A 118 12.54 -4.85 -9.88
CA ILE A 118 12.81 -6.29 -9.91
C ILE A 118 13.53 -6.65 -11.20
N LYS A 119 14.32 -7.72 -11.15
CA LYS A 119 15.03 -8.25 -12.32
C LYS A 119 14.51 -9.66 -12.58
N PHE A 120 14.03 -9.87 -13.79
CA PHE A 120 13.61 -11.19 -14.25
C PHE A 120 14.83 -11.90 -14.84
N ASN A 121 15.24 -13.01 -14.25
CA ASN A 121 16.43 -13.75 -14.69
C ASN A 121 16.04 -14.85 -15.68
N ARG A 122 16.89 -15.09 -16.70
CA ARG A 122 16.79 -16.20 -17.67
C ARG A 122 15.57 -16.21 -18.59
N HIS A 123 14.82 -15.10 -18.72
CA HIS A 123 13.76 -15.00 -19.73
C HIS A 123 14.38 -14.69 -21.11
N ILE A 124 14.17 -15.59 -22.07
CA ILE A 124 14.71 -15.51 -23.44
C ILE A 124 13.65 -14.99 -24.43
N THR A 125 12.37 -15.03 -24.03
CA THR A 125 11.19 -14.66 -24.82
C THR A 125 10.37 -13.58 -24.11
N ASP A 126 9.20 -13.26 -24.68
CA ASP A 126 8.19 -12.38 -24.06
C ASP A 126 7.86 -12.83 -22.63
N LEU A 127 7.66 -11.84 -21.75
CA LEU A 127 7.43 -12.02 -20.31
C LEU A 127 6.05 -11.47 -19.95
N ASP A 128 5.21 -12.35 -19.41
CA ASP A 128 3.95 -11.98 -18.77
C ASP A 128 4.11 -12.02 -17.24
N PHE A 129 3.65 -10.95 -16.59
CA PHE A 129 3.56 -10.90 -15.13
C PHE A 129 2.23 -10.29 -14.71
N TYR A 130 1.71 -10.76 -13.58
CA TYR A 130 0.44 -10.33 -13.02
C TYR A 130 0.69 -9.60 -11.71
N VAL A 131 -0.06 -8.52 -11.46
CA VAL A 131 -0.01 -7.78 -10.21
C VAL A 131 -1.26 -8.09 -9.41
N ASN A 132 -1.09 -8.68 -8.23
CA ASN A 132 -2.19 -9.21 -7.41
C ASN A 132 -2.10 -8.70 -5.96
N TYR A 133 -3.25 -8.59 -5.30
CA TYR A 133 -3.31 -8.42 -3.85
C TYR A 133 -3.16 -9.77 -3.16
N VAL A 134 -2.36 -9.84 -2.09
CA VAL A 134 -2.01 -11.13 -1.45
C VAL A 134 -2.94 -11.51 -0.30
N ASP A 135 -3.34 -10.54 0.53
CA ASP A 135 -4.14 -10.79 1.74
C ASP A 135 -5.53 -10.18 1.59
N LEU A 136 -6.39 -10.78 0.76
CA LEU A 136 -7.82 -10.43 0.72
C LEU A 136 -8.65 -11.24 1.73
N ASP A 137 -8.15 -12.40 2.16
CA ASP A 137 -8.92 -13.36 2.97
C ASP A 137 -8.70 -13.23 4.49
N GLY A 138 -7.78 -12.36 4.93
CA GLY A 138 -7.31 -12.31 6.33
C GLY A 138 -7.96 -11.29 7.26
N ASP A 139 -8.75 -10.33 6.74
CA ASP A 139 -9.30 -9.21 7.53
C ASP A 139 -10.84 -9.16 7.56
N ALA A 140 -11.55 -10.13 6.97
CA ALA A 140 -13.02 -10.23 7.09
C ALA A 140 -13.49 -10.80 8.46
N ALA A 141 -12.56 -11.16 9.36
CA ALA A 141 -12.84 -11.91 10.59
C ALA A 141 -12.33 -11.26 11.89
N ARG A 142 -12.03 -9.95 11.91
CA ARG A 142 -11.64 -9.25 13.14
C ARG A 142 -12.35 -7.92 13.32
#